data_AF-A0A972GHY9-F1
#
_entry.id   AF-A0A972GHY9-F1
#
_cell.length_a   1.000
_cell.length_b   1.000
_cell.length_c   1.000
_cell.angle_alpha   90.00
_cell.angle_beta   90.00
_cell.angle_gamma   90.00
#
_symmetry.space_group_name_H-M   'P 1'
#
loop_
_entity.id
_entity.type
_entity.pdbx_description
1 polymer ?
#
loop_
_entity_poly.entity_id
_entity_poly.type
_entity_poly.pdbx_seq_one_letter_code
_entity_poly.pdbx_strand_id
1 'polypeptide(L)' 'MYQREIIYDRNTRDYAMYLDGELVGFARTYHEAEITLDQLMFELVSRPYFREAA' A
#
# COMPACT_ATOMS: atom_id res chain seq x y z
N MET A 1 11.73 0.09 -8.65
CA MET A 1 11.19 1.07 -7.67
C MET A 1 9.69 0.88 -7.69
N TYR A 2 9.06 0.65 -6.54
CA TYR A 2 7.60 0.48 -6.48
C TYR A 2 6.91 1.84 -6.62
N GLN A 3 5.86 1.92 -7.44
CA GLN A 3 5.06 3.13 -7.59
C GLN A 3 3.89 3.11 -6.61
N ARG A 4 3.78 4.12 -5.75
CA ARG A 4 2.67 4.28 -4.79
C ARG A 4 1.71 5.34 -5.31
N GLU A 5 0.42 5.03 -5.33
CA GLU A 5 -0.64 5.96 -5.69
C GLU A 5 -1.78 5.91 -4.67
N ILE A 6 -2.31 7.08 -4.32
CA ILE A 6 -3.46 7.21 -3.42
C ILE A 6 -4.53 7.99 -4.16
N ILE A 7 -5.67 7.36 -4.42
CA ILE A 7 -6.78 7.94 -5.15
C ILE A 7 -7.97 8.10 -4.20
N TYR A 8 -8.50 9.32 -4.11
CA TYR A 8 -9.69 9.58 -3.30
C TYR A 8 -10.96 9.18 -4.08
N ASP A 9 -11.71 8.21 -3.55
CA ASP A 9 -13.00 7.81 -4.08
C ASP A 9 -14.13 8.60 -3.38
N ARG A 10 -14.87 9.37 -4.17
CA ARG A 10 -15.97 10.22 -3.67
C ARG A 10 -17.25 9.45 -3.38
N ASN A 11 -17.43 8.25 -3.95
CA ASN A 11 -18.60 7.42 -3.78
C ASN A 11 -18.54 6.71 -2.42
N THR A 12 -17.39 6.14 -2.10
CA THR A 12 -17.17 5.41 -0.85
C THR A 12 -16.60 6.30 0.26
N ARG A 13 -16.09 7.48 -0.11
CA ARG A 13 -15.43 8.46 0.77
C ARG A 13 -14.18 7.90 1.46
N ASP A 14 -13.50 6.99 0.79
CA ASP A 14 -12.22 6.43 1.22
C ASP A 14 -11.11 6.70 0.19
N TYR A 15 -9.90 6.39 0.60
CA TYR A 15 -8.68 6.54 -0.16
C TYR A 15 -8.22 5.16 -0.60
N ALA A 16 -8.36 4.88 -1.88
CA ALA A 16 -7.86 3.67 -2.50
C ALA A 16 -6.33 3.78 -2.66
N MET A 17 -5.63 2.76 -2.17
CA MET A 17 -4.18 2.65 -2.20
C MET A 17 -3.77 1.69 -3.31
N TYR A 18 -2.91 2.15 -4.20
CA TYR A 18 -2.35 1.35 -5.27
C TYR A 18 -0.83 1.25 -5.12
N LEU A 19 -0.31 0.05 -5.33
CA LEU A 19 1.11 -0.24 -5.37
C LEU A 19 1.41 -0.95 -6.69
N ASP A 20 2.25 -0.34 -7.51
CA ASP A 20 2.57 -0.79 -8.87
C ASP A 20 1.33 -0.94 -9.77
N GLY A 21 0.29 -0.12 -9.54
CA GLY A 21 -0.99 -0.20 -10.24
C GLY A 21 -1.93 -1.29 -9.71
N GLU A 22 -1.52 -2.10 -8.73
CA GLU A 22 -2.41 -3.03 -8.03
C GLU A 22 -3.06 -2.39 -6.82
N LEU A 23 -4.38 -2.55 -6.68
CA LEU A 23 -5.12 -2.11 -5.51
C LEU A 23 -4.72 -2.95 -4.30
N VAL A 24 -4.02 -2.34 -3.34
CA VAL A 24 -3.55 -3.02 -2.12
C VAL A 24 -4.48 -2.81 -0.92
N GLY A 25 -5.35 -1.80 -0.96
CA GLY A 25 -6.36 -1.59 0.07
C GLY A 25 -7.03 -0.23 0.04
N PHE A 26 -7.82 0.04 1.09
CA PHE A 26 -8.54 1.29 1.28
C PHE A 26 -8.30 1.86 2.67
N ALA A 27 -8.21 3.18 2.79
CA ALA A 27 -8.05 3.88 4.06
C ALA A 27 -9.07 5.01 4.19
N ARG A 28 -9.47 5.35 5.42
CA ARG A 28 -10.47 6.40 5.66
C ARG A 28 -9.90 7.82 5.53
N THR A 29 -8.59 7.95 5.67
CA THR A 29 -7.87 9.21 5.57
C THR A 29 -6.62 9.05 4.72
N TYR A 30 -6.18 10.15 4.10
CA TYR A 30 -4.94 10.18 3.33
C TYR A 30 -3.73 9.79 4.19
N HIS A 31 -3.71 10.23 5.45
CA HIS A 31 -2.62 9.90 6.37
C HIS A 31 -2.56 8.41 6.73
N GLU A 32 -3.70 7.78 6.99
CA GLU A 32 -3.75 6.31 7.15
C GLU A 32 -3.28 5.60 5.89
N ALA A 33 -3.70 6.08 4.70
CA ALA A 33 -3.27 5.50 3.43
C ALA A 33 -1.76 5.52 3.27
N GLU A 34 -1.12 6.64 3.61
CA GLU A 34 0.34 6.78 3.58
C GLU A 34 1.03 5.83 4.56
N ILE A 35 0.57 5.77 5.81
CA ILE A 35 1.15 4.88 6.83
C ILE A 35 1.05 3.42 6.39
N THR A 36 -0.11 3.00 5.88
CA THR A 36 -0.33 1.62 5.44
C THR A 36 0.53 1.29 4.22
N LEU A 37 0.62 2.18 3.22
CA LEU A 37 1.50 1.97 2.07
C LEU A 37 2.97 1.92 2.47
N ASP A 38 3.40 2.74 3.43
CA ASP A 38 4.76 2.72 3.95
C ASP A 38 5.09 1.40 4.65
N GLN A 39 4.19 0.91 5.52
CA GLN A 39 4.33 -0.40 6.15
C GLN A 39 4.36 -1.55 5.14
N LEU A 40 3.49 -1.52 4.12
CA LEU A 40 3.47 -2.53 3.06
C LEU A 40 4.78 -2.53 2.26
N MET A 41 5.29 -1.35 1.89
CA MET A 41 6.59 -1.26 1.23
C MET A 41 7.72 -1.73 2.14
N PHE A 42 7.69 -1.41 3.43
CA PHE A 42 8.69 -1.89 4.39
C PHE A 42 8.67 -3.42 4.46
N GLU A 43 7.49 -4.04 4.55
CA GLU A 43 7.38 -5.51 4.52
C GLU A 43 7.89 -6.09 3.21
N LEU A 44 7.56 -5.47 2.07
CA LEU A 44 7.96 -5.94 0.74
C LEU A 44 9.48 -5.83 0.51
N VAL A 45 10.09 -4.75 0.97
CA VAL A 45 11.55 -4.49 0.90
C VAL A 45 12.31 -5.30 1.96
N SER A 46 11.67 -5.64 3.08
CA SER A 46 12.24 -6.50 4.14
C SER A 46 12.09 -8.00 3.84
N ARG A 47 11.10 -8.38 3.02
CA ARG A 47 10.85 -9.78 2.60
C ARG A 47 11.90 -10.47 1.70
N PRO A 48 12.91 -9.83 1.08
CA PRO A 48 14.02 -10.56 0.43
C PRO A 48 14.77 -11.50 1.39
N TYR A 49 14.58 -11.38 2.71
CA TYR A 49 15.26 -12.19 3.72
C TYR A 49 14.47 -13.42 4.20
N PHE A 50 13.26 -13.68 3.71
CA PHE A 50 12.40 -14.74 4.26
C PHE A 50 11.89 -15.77 3.25
N ARG A 51 12.61 -15.96 2.13
CA ARG A 51 12.29 -17.02 1.15
C ARG A 51 13.48 -17.93 0.85
N GLU A 52 14.10 -18.47 1.89
CA GLU A 52 14.94 -19.69 1.82
C GLU A 52 14.73 -20.56 3.08
N ALA A 53 13.48 -20.95 3.33
CA ALA A 53 13.19 -22.01 4.29
C ALA A 53 11.93 -22.78 3.88
N ALA A 54 12.07 -23.62 2.84
CA ALA A 54 11.20 -24.77 2.61
C ALA A 54 11.93 -25.81 1.77
#